data_AF-A0A829GIA1-F1
#
_entry.id   AF-A0A829GIA1-F1
#
_cell.length_a   1.000
_cell.length_b   1.000
_cell.length_c   1.000
_cell.angle_alpha   90.00
_cell.angle_beta   90.00
_cell.angle_gamma   90.00
#
_symmetry.space_group_name_H-M   'P 1'
#
loop_
_entity.id
_entity.type
_entity.pdbx_description
1 polymer ?
#
loop_
_entity_poly.entity_id
_entity_poly.type
_entity_poly.pdbx_seq_one_letter_code
_entity_poly.pdbx_strand_id
1 'polypeptide(L)'
;GRALLTNNFRRNPDLSITMGFDTDPQLIGTTIAGVPIYDLAALSEKLRPSMHTAIVCVPSSAQAAVVRQLEAQNVTAILTFAPKPVPAKPTTTIRYIDLTSELQALLFVDHQKQVKRVSQG
;
A
#
# COMPACT_ATOMS: atom_id res chain seq x y z
N GLY A 1 -0.35 5.24 4.78
CA GLY A 1 0.93 4.87 5.42
C GLY A 1 0.77 4.57 6.91
N ARG A 2 0.63 5.58 7.77
CA ARG A 2 0.67 5.45 9.25
C ARG A 2 -0.21 4.33 9.84
N ALA A 3 -1.45 4.18 9.38
CA ALA A 3 -2.36 3.14 9.85
C ALA A 3 -1.84 1.72 9.55
N LEU A 4 -1.23 1.50 8.38
CA LEU A 4 -0.62 0.22 8.00
C LEU A 4 0.60 -0.09 8.86
N LEU A 5 1.44 0.92 9.13
CA LEU A 5 2.58 0.77 10.05
C LEU A 5 2.12 0.39 11.46
N THR A 6 1.02 0.98 11.92
CA THR A 6 0.48 0.69 13.26
C THR A 6 -0.14 -0.70 13.34
N ASN A 7 -0.85 -1.13 12.29
CA ASN A 7 -1.45 -2.47 12.22
C ASN A 7 -0.40 -3.57 11.99
N ASN A 8 0.66 -3.26 11.23
CA ASN A 8 1.80 -4.10 10.86
C ASN A 8 1.48 -5.58 10.58
N PHE A 9 0.38 -5.85 9.87
CA PHE A 9 -0.07 -7.20 9.54
C PHE A 9 -0.06 -8.17 10.74
N ARG A 10 -0.36 -7.68 11.95
CA ARG A 10 -0.29 -8.42 13.25
C ARG A 10 -0.88 -9.83 13.28
N ARG A 11 -1.73 -10.18 12.32
CA ARG A 11 -2.38 -11.49 12.19
C ARG A 11 -1.60 -12.50 11.34
N ASN A 12 -0.48 -12.10 10.72
CA ASN A 12 0.38 -12.96 9.93
C ASN A 12 1.85 -12.78 10.38
N PRO A 13 2.46 -13.77 11.05
CA PRO A 13 3.83 -13.66 11.56
C PRO A 13 4.88 -13.58 10.44
N ASP A 14 4.55 -14.04 9.24
CA ASP A 14 5.45 -14.06 8.09
C ASP A 14 5.49 -12.72 7.34
N LEU A 15 4.64 -11.76 7.73
CA LEU A 15 4.57 -10.43 7.13
C LEU A 15 4.92 -9.36 8.15
N SER A 16 5.92 -8.55 7.82
CA SER A 16 6.30 -7.39 8.62
C SER A 16 6.74 -6.22 7.73
N ILE A 17 6.26 -5.03 8.08
CA ILE A 17 6.77 -3.77 7.55
C ILE A 17 7.99 -3.40 8.40
N THR A 18 9.16 -3.35 7.76
CA THR A 18 10.44 -3.17 8.44
C THR A 18 11.02 -1.77 8.29
N MET A 19 10.52 -0.99 7.33
CA MET A 19 10.91 0.41 7.11
C MET A 19 9.82 1.17 6.35
N GLY A 20 9.79 2.49 6.54
CA GLY A 20 8.97 3.41 5.77
C GLY A 20 9.81 4.48 5.07
N PHE A 21 9.26 5.06 4.02
CA PHE A 21 9.86 6.19 3.30
C PHE A 21 8.82 7.30 3.17
N ASP A 22 9.24 8.54 3.37
CA ASP A 22 8.40 9.72 3.20
C ASP A 22 9.24 10.89 2.66
N THR A 23 8.57 11.94 2.19
CA THR A 23 9.19 13.20 1.75
C THR A 23 8.96 14.33 2.75
N ASP A 24 8.09 14.12 3.75
CA ASP A 24 7.84 15.10 4.81
C ASP A 24 9.03 15.16 5.80
N PRO A 25 9.76 16.29 5.90
CA PRO A 25 10.89 16.44 6.82
C PRO A 25 10.51 16.24 8.30
N GLN A 26 9.24 16.41 8.67
CA GLN A 26 8.77 16.17 10.03
C GLN A 26 8.66 14.68 10.37
N LEU A 27 8.50 13.82 9.36
CA LEU A 27 8.42 12.37 9.53
C LEU A 27 9.78 11.69 9.35
N ILE A 28 10.63 12.23 8.50
CA ILE A 28 11.97 11.68 8.23
C ILE A 28 12.80 11.63 9.51
N GLY A 29 13.41 10.48 9.78
CA GLY A 29 14.20 10.22 11.00
C GLY A 29 13.36 9.85 12.22
N THR A 30 12.03 9.90 12.12
CA THR A 30 11.14 9.44 13.20
C THR A 30 10.91 7.93 13.13
N THR A 31 10.27 7.39 14.16
CA THR A 31 9.81 6.00 14.22
C THR A 31 8.32 5.96 14.46
N ILE A 32 7.59 5.18 13.66
CA ILE A 32 6.14 5.00 13.79
C ILE A 32 5.87 3.53 14.06
N ALA A 33 5.30 3.22 15.22
CA ALA A 33 4.99 1.85 15.65
C ALA A 33 6.20 0.88 15.54
N GLY A 34 7.40 1.36 15.88
CA GLY A 34 8.65 0.59 15.81
C GLY A 34 9.27 0.51 14.42
N VAL A 35 8.66 1.12 13.40
CA VAL A 35 9.19 1.17 12.03
C VAL A 35 9.90 2.51 11.78
N PRO A 36 11.20 2.50 11.43
CA PRO A 36 11.93 3.73 11.11
C PRO A 36 11.46 4.33 9.78
N ILE A 37 11.37 5.66 9.73
CA ILE A 37 11.01 6.42 8.54
C ILE A 37 12.25 7.10 7.96
N TYR A 38 12.54 6.82 6.69
CA TYR A 38 13.66 7.39 5.95
C TYR A 38 13.18 8.39 4.91
N ASP A 39 14.10 9.23 4.46
CA ASP A 39 13.89 10.05 3.26
C ASP A 39 13.77 9.12 2.03
N LEU A 40 12.77 9.35 1.19
CA LEU A 40 12.62 8.67 -0.09
C LEU A 40 13.87 8.79 -0.98
N ALA A 41 14.62 9.90 -0.90
CA ALA A 41 15.87 10.07 -1.63
C ALA A 41 16.94 9.03 -1.25
N ALA A 42 16.87 8.50 -0.02
CA ALA A 42 17.77 7.45 0.47
C ALA A 42 17.28 6.02 0.14
N LEU A 43 16.24 5.87 -0.70
CA LEU A 43 15.66 4.56 -1.04
C LEU A 43 16.71 3.56 -1.53
N SER A 44 17.58 3.96 -2.46
CA SER A 44 18.62 3.08 -3.01
C SER A 44 19.69 2.68 -1.99
N GLU A 45 19.94 3.52 -0.99
CA GLU A 45 20.90 3.24 0.07
C GLU A 45 20.31 2.31 1.14
N LYS A 46 19.04 2.53 1.50
CA LYS A 46 18.39 1.85 2.62
C LYS A 46 17.75 0.52 2.22
N LEU A 47 17.27 0.38 0.99
CA LEU A 47 16.57 -0.83 0.57
C LEU A 47 17.56 -2.00 0.48
N ARG A 48 17.23 -3.09 1.18
CA ARG A 48 18.06 -4.30 1.18
C ARG A 48 17.78 -5.13 -0.08
N PRO A 49 18.78 -5.83 -0.65
CA PRO A 49 18.59 -6.68 -1.83
C PRO A 49 17.52 -7.78 -1.67
N SER A 50 17.24 -8.22 -0.46
CA SER A 50 16.21 -9.24 -0.15
C SER A 50 14.79 -8.69 -0.08
N MET A 51 14.60 -7.36 -0.18
CA MET A 51 13.29 -6.72 -0.08
C MET A 51 12.71 -6.49 -1.46
N HIS A 52 11.81 -7.37 -1.87
CA HIS A 52 11.17 -7.33 -3.20
C HIS A 52 9.73 -6.80 -3.17
N THR A 53 9.21 -6.43 -2.00
CA THR A 53 7.82 -6.02 -1.80
C THR A 53 7.70 -4.63 -1.21
N ALA A 54 6.79 -3.81 -1.75
CA ALA A 54 6.50 -2.47 -1.27
C ALA A 54 5.00 -2.18 -1.18
N ILE A 55 4.62 -1.31 -0.25
CA ILE A 55 3.28 -0.74 -0.17
C ILE A 55 3.35 0.74 -0.47
N VAL A 56 2.64 1.18 -1.51
CA VAL A 56 2.63 2.56 -1.98
C VAL A 56 1.36 3.24 -1.47
N CYS A 57 1.55 4.26 -0.64
CA CYS A 57 0.48 5.07 -0.05
C CYS A 57 0.66 6.56 -0.35
N VAL A 58 1.12 6.89 -1.55
CA VAL A 58 1.36 8.27 -2.00
C VAL A 58 0.17 8.79 -2.81
N PRO A 59 0.04 10.12 -3.00
CA PRO A 59 -0.94 10.67 -3.93
C PRO A 59 -0.75 10.14 -5.36
N SER A 60 -1.84 10.04 -6.13
CA SER A 60 -1.82 9.47 -7.49
C SER A 60 -0.81 10.15 -8.42
N SER A 61 -0.53 11.44 -8.24
CA SER A 61 0.47 12.19 -9.03
C SER A 61 1.90 11.70 -8.82
N ALA A 62 2.23 11.21 -7.62
CA ALA A 62 3.57 10.73 -7.26
C ALA A 62 3.76 9.23 -7.54
N GLN A 63 2.67 8.47 -7.67
CA GLN A 63 2.70 7.00 -7.75
C GLN A 63 3.61 6.48 -8.87
N ALA A 64 3.49 7.00 -10.09
CA ALA A 64 4.27 6.51 -11.22
C ALA A 64 5.79 6.72 -11.00
N ALA A 65 6.18 7.85 -10.42
CA ALA A 65 7.58 8.14 -10.10
C ALA A 65 8.12 7.20 -9.02
N VAL A 66 7.33 6.96 -7.96
CA VAL A 66 7.71 6.04 -6.87
C VAL A 66 7.83 4.60 -7.37
N VAL A 67 6.89 4.13 -8.18
CA VAL A 67 6.96 2.78 -8.78
C VAL A 67 8.24 2.62 -9.59
N ARG A 68 8.58 3.60 -10.44
CA ARG A 68 9.83 3.56 -11.22
C ARG A 68 11.07 3.49 -10.34
N GLN A 69 11.10 4.22 -9.22
CA GLN A 69 12.22 4.18 -8.27
C GLN A 69 12.34 2.81 -7.60
N LEU A 70 11.22 2.23 -7.17
CA LEU A 70 11.17 0.89 -6.57
C LEU A 70 11.63 -0.19 -7.56
N GLU A 71 11.17 -0.12 -8.81
CA GLU A 71 11.60 -1.02 -9.89
C GLU A 71 13.08 -0.90 -10.23
N ALA A 72 13.71 0.25 -10.01
CA ALA A 72 15.15 0.43 -10.17
C ALA A 72 15.94 -0.30 -9.06
N GLN A 73 15.30 -0.60 -7.93
CA GLN A 73 15.87 -1.33 -6.81
C GLN A 73 15.39 -2.81 -6.75
N ASN A 74 14.89 -3.35 -7.86
CA ASN A 74 14.41 -4.73 -7.98
C ASN A 74 13.23 -5.11 -7.06
N VAL A 75 12.40 -4.12 -6.69
CA VAL A 75 11.08 -4.39 -6.12
C VAL A 75 10.16 -4.85 -7.25
N THR A 76 9.59 -6.04 -7.10
CA THR A 76 8.76 -6.69 -8.13
C THR A 76 7.31 -6.88 -7.69
N ALA A 77 7.01 -6.74 -6.39
CA ALA A 77 5.67 -6.85 -5.85
C ALA A 77 5.25 -5.54 -5.18
N ILE A 78 4.23 -4.87 -5.72
CA ILE A 78 3.78 -3.58 -5.21
C ILE A 78 2.29 -3.66 -4.90
N LEU A 79 1.90 -3.26 -3.69
CA LEU A 79 0.50 -3.03 -3.32
C LEU A 79 0.25 -1.52 -3.23
N THR A 80 -0.79 -1.01 -3.89
CA THR A 80 -1.10 0.42 -3.94
C THR A 80 -2.58 0.68 -3.66
N PHE A 81 -2.87 1.77 -2.96
CA PHE A 81 -4.23 2.26 -2.70
C PHE A 81 -4.63 3.39 -3.65
N ALA A 82 -3.71 3.83 -4.51
CA ALA A 82 -4.00 4.89 -5.45
C ALA A 82 -4.82 4.33 -6.63
N PRO A 83 -5.86 5.05 -7.08
CA PRO A 83 -6.92 4.50 -7.94
C PRO A 83 -6.51 4.31 -9.40
N LYS A 84 -5.38 4.88 -9.83
CA LYS A 84 -5.00 4.90 -11.25
C LYS A 84 -3.90 3.88 -11.54
N PRO A 85 -4.10 3.01 -12.54
CA PRO A 85 -3.02 2.18 -13.07
C PRO A 85 -1.85 3.03 -13.55
N VAL A 86 -0.63 2.55 -13.31
CA VAL A 86 0.61 3.17 -13.78
C VAL A 86 1.40 2.18 -14.64
N PRO A 87 2.25 2.65 -15.58
CA PRO A 87 3.16 1.79 -16.29
C PRO A 87 4.07 1.03 -15.33
N ALA A 88 4.34 -0.24 -15.64
CA ALA A 88 5.19 -1.12 -14.86
C ALA A 88 6.03 -1.99 -15.80
N LYS A 89 7.20 -2.44 -15.33
CA LYS A 89 8.01 -3.45 -16.02
C LYS A 89 7.25 -4.77 -16.11
N PRO A 90 7.50 -5.61 -17.14
CA PRO A 90 6.89 -6.94 -17.25
C PRO A 90 7.13 -7.85 -16.04
N THR A 91 8.22 -7.63 -15.31
CA THR A 91 8.59 -8.37 -14.09
C THR A 91 7.92 -7.84 -12.82
N THR A 92 7.17 -6.74 -12.91
CA THR A 92 6.58 -6.05 -11.76
C THR A 92 5.08 -6.29 -11.71
N THR A 93 4.63 -6.88 -10.60
CA THR A 93 3.22 -7.10 -10.29
C THR A 93 2.72 -5.99 -9.38
N ILE A 94 1.70 -5.25 -9.83
CA ILE A 94 1.06 -4.20 -9.03
C ILE A 94 -0.37 -4.60 -8.69
N ARG A 95 -0.66 -4.69 -7.38
CA ARG A 95 -2.00 -4.90 -6.85
C ARG A 95 -2.62 -3.58 -6.43
N TYR A 96 -3.71 -3.21 -7.08
CA TYR A 96 -4.51 -2.05 -6.75
C TYR A 96 -5.60 -2.43 -5.76
N ILE A 97 -5.69 -1.69 -4.66
CA ILE A 97 -6.74 -1.82 -3.66
C ILE A 97 -7.64 -0.59 -3.77
N ASP A 98 -8.86 -0.81 -4.27
CA ASP A 98 -9.89 0.22 -4.32
C ASP A 98 -10.96 -0.03 -3.26
N LEU A 99 -10.82 0.67 -2.14
CA LEU A 99 -11.79 0.60 -1.04
C LEU A 99 -13.18 1.09 -1.44
N THR A 100 -13.29 1.91 -2.49
CA THR A 100 -14.59 2.40 -3.00
C THR A 100 -15.39 1.24 -3.58
N SER A 101 -14.77 0.45 -4.46
CA SER A 101 -15.38 -0.74 -5.03
C SER A 101 -15.74 -1.77 -3.96
N GLU A 102 -14.88 -1.98 -2.96
CA GLU A 102 -15.16 -2.87 -1.83
C GLU A 102 -16.37 -2.41 -1.00
N LEU A 103 -16.47 -1.11 -0.73
CA LEU A 103 -17.63 -0.55 -0.01
C LEU A 103 -18.91 -0.65 -0.84
N GLN A 104 -18.85 -0.38 -2.15
CA GLN A 104 -20.01 -0.53 -3.04
C GLN A 104 -20.50 -1.98 -3.08
N ALA A 105 -19.58 -2.95 -3.16
CA ALA A 105 -19.91 -4.37 -3.11
C ALA A 105 -20.59 -4.74 -1.78
N LEU A 106 -20.08 -4.23 -0.65
CA LEU A 106 -20.70 -4.42 0.65
C LEU A 106 -22.13 -3.86 0.70
N LEU A 107 -22.33 -2.62 0.25
CA LEU A 107 -23.64 -1.96 0.23
C LEU A 107 -24.64 -2.71 -0.66
N PHE A 108 -24.20 -3.21 -1.81
CA PHE A 108 -25.04 -4.01 -2.69
C PHE A 108 -25.52 -5.30 -2.00
N VAL A 109 -24.61 -6.03 -1.35
CA VAL A 109 -24.94 -7.27 -0.63
C VAL A 109 -25.89 -6.99 0.53
N ASP A 110 -25.70 -5.90 1.28
CA ASP A 110 -26.61 -5.51 2.35
C ASP A 110 -28.00 -5.20 1.81
N HIS A 111 -28.09 -4.37 0.76
CA HIS A 111 -29.36 -4.03 0.13
C HIS A 111 -30.14 -5.28 -0.34
N GLN A 112 -29.46 -6.23 -0.97
CA GLN A 112 -30.09 -7.50 -1.41
C GLN A 112 -30.65 -8.31 -0.23
N LYS A 113 -29.99 -8.30 0.94
CA LYS A 113 -30.50 -8.95 2.15
C LYS A 113 -31.74 -8.24 2.71
N GLN A 114 -31.78 -6.91 2.65
CA GLN A 114 -32.93 -6.13 3.11
C GLN A 114 -34.16 -6.35 2.23
N VAL A 115 -34.00 -6.32 0.90
CA VAL A 115 -35.10 -6.57 -0.04
C VAL A 115 -35.73 -7.94 0.18
N LYS A 116 -34.91 -8.99 0.39
CA LYS A 116 -35.41 -10.34 0.68
C LYS A 116 -36.20 -10.43 2.00
N ARG A 117 -35.81 -9.66 3.03
CA ARG A 117 -36.54 -9.62 4.31
C ARG A 117 -37.92 -8.98 4.18
N VAL A 118 -38.03 -7.89 3.41
CA VAL A 118 -39.31 -7.21 3.16
C VAL A 118 -40.25 -8.04 2.29
N SER A 119 -39.70 -8.89 1.41
CA SER A 119 -40.51 -9.72 0.50
C SER A 119 -41.06 -11.00 1.16
N GLN A 120 -40.63 -11.33 2.38
CA GLN A 120 -41.05 -12.54 3.12
C GLN A 120 -41.79 -12.23 4.44
N GLY A 121 -42.05 -10.96 4.74
CA GLY A 121 -42.93 -10.53 5.83
C GLY A 121 -44.20 -9.90 5.25
#